data_AF-A0AAD5GQ05-F1
#
_entry.id   AF-A0AAD5GQ05-F1
#
_cell.length_a   1.000
_cell.length_b   1.000
_cell.length_c   1.000
_cell.angle_alpha   90.00
_cell.angle_beta   90.00
_cell.angle_gamma   90.00
#
_symmetry.space_group_name_H-M   'P 1'
#
loop_
_entity.id
_entity.type
_entity.pdbx_description
1 polymer ?
#
loop_
_entity_poly.entity_id
_entity_poly.type
_entity_poly.pdbx_seq_one_letter_code
_entity_poly.pdbx_strand_id
1 'polypeptide(L)'
;LTENTKENRIGAWRIVKVDTQELYENPAMNGIVPKYLVHRLFPNSKYSIWVDAKMQLVVDPMLLLHSLLIVKDVDMAISKHPLYVHTMEEAMATARWKKWLDVDSLRVQIETYCENGLRPWSLKKHPYPSDVPDSAIIFRKHGVASNLFSCLVFNELEAFNPRDQLPFAFVRDLMNPKIKLNMFDVEVFEHVASEYRHNIKHGRSVGTQPARTKRASPDLLANGTSCTKCDSYLAEMWGEPQD
;
A
#
# COMPACT_ATOMS: atom_id res chain seq x y z
N LEU A 1 -46.21 13.58 -5.13
CA LEU A 1 -45.83 14.65 -4.17
C LEU A 1 -44.72 14.08 -3.29
N THR A 2 -43.53 13.87 -3.88
CA THR A 2 -42.30 14.66 -3.63
C THR A 2 -41.70 14.42 -2.25
N GLU A 3 -41.04 13.27 -2.10
CA GLU A 3 -39.98 13.14 -1.10
C GLU A 3 -38.77 13.95 -1.59
N ASN A 4 -38.50 15.02 -0.84
CA ASN A 4 -37.34 15.88 -0.96
C ASN A 4 -36.07 15.03 -0.77
N THR A 5 -35.50 14.50 -1.86
CA THR A 5 -34.14 13.95 -1.86
C THR A 5 -33.19 15.11 -1.58
N LYS A 6 -32.88 15.34 -0.31
CA LYS A 6 -31.72 16.14 0.09
C LYS A 6 -30.56 15.66 -0.76
N GLU A 7 -30.04 16.52 -1.63
CA GLU A 7 -28.95 16.17 -2.53
C GLU A 7 -27.84 15.49 -1.70
N ASN A 8 -27.41 14.28 -2.07
CA ASN A 8 -26.30 13.55 -1.44
C ASN A 8 -24.99 14.31 -1.71
N ARG A 9 -24.86 15.51 -1.15
CA ARG A 9 -23.80 16.46 -1.40
C ARG A 9 -23.41 17.17 -0.12
N ILE A 10 -22.11 17.45 0.00
CA ILE A 10 -21.53 18.28 1.05
C ILE A 10 -20.70 19.35 0.34
N GLY A 11 -21.19 20.59 0.28
CA GLY A 11 -20.56 21.64 -0.53
C GLY A 11 -20.45 21.21 -2.00
N ALA A 12 -19.22 21.23 -2.55
CA ALA A 12 -18.96 20.78 -3.91
C ALA A 12 -18.84 19.25 -4.06
N TRP A 13 -18.87 18.50 -2.95
CA TRP A 13 -18.65 17.05 -2.95
C TRP A 13 -19.95 16.30 -3.16
N ARG A 14 -19.95 15.32 -4.07
CA ARG A 14 -21.06 14.36 -4.23
C ARG A 14 -20.72 13.07 -3.49
N ILE A 15 -21.60 12.66 -2.59
CA ILE A 15 -21.51 11.38 -1.88
C ILE A 15 -22.03 10.29 -2.80
N VAL A 16 -21.23 9.24 -3.00
CA VAL A 16 -21.63 8.04 -3.74
C VAL A 16 -21.79 6.92 -2.72
N LYS A 17 -22.99 6.34 -2.65
CA LYS A 17 -23.26 5.15 -1.83
C LYS A 17 -23.00 3.92 -2.70
N VAL A 18 -22.27 2.95 -2.15
CA VAL A 18 -21.99 1.67 -2.81
C VAL A 18 -22.88 0.62 -2.18
N ASP A 19 -23.49 -0.23 -3.00
CA ASP A 19 -24.30 -1.34 -2.53
C ASP A 19 -23.41 -2.35 -1.78
N THR A 20 -23.92 -2.89 -0.69
CA THR A 20 -23.24 -3.87 0.15
C THR A 20 -23.55 -5.32 -0.23
N GLN A 21 -24.48 -5.56 -1.15
CA GLN A 21 -24.95 -6.92 -1.49
C GLN A 21 -23.88 -7.79 -2.17
N GLU A 22 -23.03 -7.21 -3.00
CA GLU A 22 -22.05 -7.92 -3.85
C GLU A 22 -20.60 -7.68 -3.36
N LEU A 23 -20.39 -7.66 -2.05
CA LEU A 23 -19.08 -7.42 -1.43
C LEU A 23 -18.34 -8.73 -1.15
N TYR A 24 -17.00 -8.66 -1.12
CA TYR A 24 -16.16 -9.77 -0.68
C TYR A 24 -16.47 -10.11 0.79
N GLU A 25 -16.44 -11.40 1.12
CA GLU A 25 -16.56 -11.89 2.50
C GLU A 25 -15.48 -11.28 3.40
N ASN A 26 -14.27 -11.09 2.87
CA ASN A 26 -13.18 -10.40 3.55
C ASN A 26 -13.40 -8.87 3.52
N PRO A 27 -13.70 -8.22 4.66
CA PRO A 27 -13.96 -6.78 4.69
C PRO A 27 -12.78 -5.93 4.24
N ALA A 28 -11.55 -6.41 4.40
CA ALA A 28 -10.35 -5.70 3.94
C ALA A 28 -10.35 -5.55 2.42
N MET A 29 -10.75 -6.58 1.67
CA MET A 29 -10.84 -6.55 0.21
C MET A 29 -11.86 -5.53 -0.30
N ASN A 30 -12.95 -5.31 0.44
CA ASN A 30 -13.93 -4.29 0.09
C ASN A 30 -13.33 -2.87 0.09
N GLY A 31 -12.32 -2.62 0.93
CA GLY A 31 -11.55 -1.37 0.91
C GLY A 31 -10.55 -1.30 -0.26
N ILE A 32 -10.04 -2.44 -0.73
CA ILE A 32 -9.07 -2.52 -1.83
C ILE A 32 -9.71 -2.11 -3.18
N VAL A 33 -10.98 -2.43 -3.40
CA VAL A 33 -11.71 -2.08 -4.64
C VAL A 33 -11.69 -0.57 -4.91
N PRO A 34 -12.22 0.32 -4.05
CA PRO A 34 -12.14 1.76 -4.28
C PRO A 34 -10.70 2.29 -4.15
N LYS A 35 -9.83 1.61 -3.39
CA LYS A 35 -8.43 2.01 -3.25
C LYS A 35 -7.65 1.87 -4.54
N TYR A 36 -7.82 0.81 -5.32
CA TYR A 36 -7.03 0.57 -6.54
C TYR A 36 -7.82 0.74 -7.84
N LEU A 37 -9.12 0.38 -7.85
CA LEU A 37 -9.95 0.35 -9.06
C LEU A 37 -10.84 1.59 -9.23
N VAL A 38 -10.52 2.71 -8.57
CA VAL A 38 -11.28 3.98 -8.69
C VAL A 38 -11.48 4.43 -10.15
N HIS A 39 -10.50 4.18 -11.02
CA HIS A 39 -10.56 4.51 -12.44
C HIS A 39 -11.59 3.68 -13.21
N ARG A 40 -11.97 2.50 -12.70
CA ARG A 40 -13.06 1.68 -13.26
C ARG A 40 -14.42 2.12 -12.72
N LEU A 41 -14.47 2.53 -11.46
CA LEU A 41 -15.68 3.07 -10.82
C LEU A 41 -16.07 4.44 -11.40
N PHE A 42 -15.07 5.25 -11.76
CA PHE A 42 -15.25 6.60 -12.30
C PHE A 42 -14.39 6.79 -13.57
N PRO A 43 -14.83 6.24 -14.72
CA PRO A 43 -14.01 6.22 -15.95
C PRO A 43 -13.65 7.59 -16.51
N ASN A 44 -14.43 8.62 -16.18
CA ASN A 44 -14.17 9.99 -16.61
C ASN A 44 -13.24 10.77 -15.66
N SER A 45 -12.77 10.14 -14.58
CA SER A 45 -11.86 10.79 -13.63
C SER A 45 -10.44 10.91 -14.22
N LYS A 46 -9.84 12.10 -14.09
CA LYS A 46 -8.46 12.35 -14.52
C LYS A 46 -7.45 12.20 -13.38
N TYR A 47 -7.90 12.44 -12.15
CA TYR A 47 -7.09 12.34 -10.95
C TYR A 47 -7.94 11.75 -9.82
N SER A 48 -7.29 11.09 -8.86
CA SER A 48 -7.91 10.64 -7.62
C SER A 48 -6.97 10.77 -6.43
N ILE A 49 -7.56 10.86 -5.24
CA ILE A 49 -6.85 10.81 -3.97
C ILE A 49 -7.53 9.72 -3.14
N TRP A 50 -6.77 8.71 -2.75
CA TRP A 50 -7.17 7.78 -1.69
C TRP A 50 -6.70 8.33 -0.36
N VAL A 51 -7.57 8.26 0.65
CA VAL A 51 -7.27 8.64 2.03
C VAL A 51 -7.84 7.53 2.91
N ASP A 52 -6.99 6.83 3.64
CA ASP A 52 -7.43 5.82 4.61
C ASP A 52 -8.40 6.43 5.62
N ALA A 53 -9.33 5.61 6.13
CA ALA A 53 -10.40 6.07 7.04
C ALA A 53 -9.89 6.69 8.36
N LYS A 54 -8.64 6.39 8.74
CA LYS A 54 -7.96 6.96 9.92
C LYS A 54 -7.23 8.27 9.63
N MET A 55 -7.18 8.71 8.37
CA MET A 55 -6.43 9.90 7.95
C MET A 55 -7.37 11.05 7.60
N GLN A 56 -6.92 12.27 7.87
CA GLN A 56 -7.56 13.49 7.40
C GLN A 56 -6.52 14.40 6.75
N LEU A 57 -6.81 14.89 5.54
CA LEU A 57 -5.98 15.90 4.89
C LEU A 57 -6.10 17.23 5.64
N VAL A 58 -4.97 17.86 5.90
CA VAL A 58 -4.88 19.20 6.53
C VAL A 58 -4.45 20.29 5.55
N VAL A 59 -4.16 19.90 4.31
CA VAL A 59 -3.80 20.77 3.19
C VAL A 59 -4.84 20.61 2.08
N ASP A 60 -5.06 21.67 1.30
CA ASP A 60 -5.97 21.65 0.15
C ASP A 60 -5.65 20.48 -0.82
N PRO A 61 -6.60 19.55 -1.05
CA PRO A 61 -6.43 18.43 -1.97
C PRO A 61 -5.96 18.82 -3.37
N MET A 62 -6.39 19.99 -3.88
CA MET A 62 -6.00 20.45 -5.23
C MET A 62 -4.55 20.90 -5.27
N LEU A 63 -4.08 21.58 -4.22
CA LEU A 63 -2.68 21.95 -4.05
C LEU A 63 -1.79 20.71 -3.94
N LEU A 64 -2.24 19.67 -3.22
CA LEU A 64 -1.52 18.41 -3.10
C LEU A 64 -1.39 17.68 -4.43
N LEU A 65 -2.47 17.58 -5.21
CA LEU A 65 -2.42 17.03 -6.56
C LEU A 65 -1.44 17.82 -7.45
N HIS A 66 -1.49 19.15 -7.40
CA HIS A 66 -0.61 19.98 -8.20
C HIS A 66 0.87 19.79 -7.83
N SER A 67 1.19 19.85 -6.53
CA SER A 67 2.57 19.81 -6.03
C SER A 67 3.22 18.42 -6.07
N LEU A 68 2.47 17.37 -5.74
CA LEU A 68 3.00 16.01 -5.61
C LEU A 68 2.94 15.20 -6.90
N LEU A 69 1.99 15.48 -7.81
CA LEU A 69 1.85 14.78 -9.08
C LEU A 69 2.19 15.65 -10.28
N ILE A 70 1.47 16.76 -10.47
CA ILE A 70 1.46 17.49 -11.75
C ILE A 70 2.81 18.16 -12.00
N VAL A 71 3.32 18.94 -11.04
CA VAL A 71 4.62 19.62 -11.14
C VAL A 71 5.78 18.62 -11.23
N LYS A 72 5.61 17.44 -10.63
CA LYS A 72 6.62 16.37 -10.64
C LYS A 72 6.59 15.52 -11.91
N ASP A 73 5.59 15.69 -12.77
CA ASP A 73 5.33 14.86 -13.96
C ASP A 73 5.37 13.34 -13.67
N VAL A 74 4.64 12.92 -12.63
CA VAL A 74 4.53 11.50 -12.24
C VAL A 74 3.10 10.97 -12.39
N ASP A 75 2.96 9.64 -12.47
CA ASP A 75 1.68 8.96 -12.60
C ASP A 75 1.00 8.75 -11.23
N MET A 76 1.80 8.52 -10.20
CA MET A 76 1.32 8.30 -8.83
C MET A 76 2.29 8.90 -7.81
N ALA A 77 1.76 9.46 -6.73
CA ALA A 77 2.51 9.90 -5.57
C ALA A 77 1.97 9.20 -4.32
N ILE A 78 2.89 8.68 -3.52
CA ILE A 78 2.60 7.84 -2.36
C ILE A 78 3.69 8.06 -1.32
N SER A 79 3.37 7.92 -0.03
CA SER A 79 4.40 8.03 1.00
C SER A 79 5.32 6.81 0.97
N LYS A 80 6.59 6.98 1.31
CA LYS A 80 7.49 5.85 1.56
C LYS A 80 7.27 5.33 2.98
N HIS A 81 7.41 4.02 3.20
CA HIS A 81 7.38 3.49 4.56
C HIS A 81 8.56 4.06 5.37
N PRO A 82 8.36 4.54 6.62
CA PRO A 82 9.40 5.24 7.38
C PRO A 82 10.59 4.37 7.83
N LEU A 83 10.54 3.06 7.61
CA LEU A 83 11.47 2.10 8.25
C LEU A 83 11.90 1.00 7.30
N TYR A 84 10.94 0.43 6.56
CA TYR A 84 11.20 -0.68 5.65
C TYR A 84 11.51 -0.17 4.26
N VAL A 85 12.56 -0.74 3.69
CA VAL A 85 13.06 -0.43 2.36
C VAL A 85 12.86 -1.64 1.44
N HIS A 86 12.92 -2.85 1.98
CA HIS A 86 12.77 -4.10 1.23
C HIS A 86 11.39 -4.73 1.49
N THR A 87 10.74 -5.25 0.44
CA THR A 87 9.47 -5.99 0.57
C THR A 87 9.54 -7.11 1.62
N MET A 88 10.68 -7.79 1.72
CA MET A 88 10.89 -8.85 2.71
C MET A 88 10.82 -8.36 4.16
N GLU A 89 11.23 -7.12 4.46
CA GLU A 89 11.09 -6.56 5.82
C GLU A 89 9.63 -6.41 6.22
N GLU A 90 8.78 -5.96 5.28
CA GLU A 90 7.34 -5.86 5.48
C GLU A 90 6.69 -7.25 5.62
N ALA A 91 7.13 -8.24 4.84
CA ALA A 91 6.66 -9.61 4.97
C ALA A 91 7.00 -10.20 6.35
N MET A 92 8.25 -10.10 6.78
CA MET A 92 8.69 -10.57 8.11
C MET A 92 7.93 -9.85 9.23
N ALA A 93 7.71 -8.54 9.11
CA ALA A 93 6.91 -7.79 10.07
C ALA A 93 5.45 -8.28 10.07
N THR A 94 4.83 -8.45 8.91
CA THR A 94 3.44 -8.91 8.80
C THR A 94 3.25 -10.28 9.47
N ALA A 95 4.21 -11.20 9.29
CA ALA A 95 4.24 -12.49 9.97
C ALA A 95 4.38 -12.35 11.51
N ARG A 96 5.33 -11.53 11.99
CA ARG A 96 5.59 -11.30 13.44
C ARG A 96 4.34 -10.89 14.19
N TRP A 97 3.65 -9.90 13.64
CA TRP A 97 2.54 -9.25 14.32
C TRP A 97 1.23 -10.03 14.21
N LYS A 98 1.25 -11.22 13.56
CA LYS A 98 0.06 -12.01 13.23
C LYS A 98 -1.08 -11.13 12.70
N LYS A 99 -0.72 -10.11 11.91
CA LYS A 99 -1.69 -9.18 11.30
C LYS A 99 -2.67 -9.96 10.41
N TRP A 100 -2.22 -11.12 9.93
CA TRP A 100 -3.03 -12.13 9.29
C TRP A 100 -2.92 -13.45 10.05
N LEU A 101 -4.06 -14.14 10.16
CA LEU A 101 -4.16 -15.44 10.85
C LEU A 101 -3.40 -16.54 10.10
N ASP A 102 -3.29 -16.39 8.78
CA ASP A 102 -2.64 -17.36 7.90
C ASP A 102 -1.24 -16.86 7.49
N VAL A 103 -0.24 -17.28 8.27
CA VAL A 103 1.18 -17.00 8.00
C VAL A 103 1.70 -17.84 6.84
N ASP A 104 1.08 -18.99 6.55
CA ASP A 104 1.50 -19.88 5.47
C ASP A 104 1.17 -19.29 4.09
N SER A 105 0.00 -18.66 3.91
CA SER A 105 -0.30 -17.95 2.66
C SER A 105 0.65 -16.77 2.42
N LEU A 106 1.05 -16.05 3.46
CA LEU A 106 2.06 -14.99 3.35
C LEU A 106 3.41 -15.54 2.89
N ARG A 107 3.84 -16.68 3.45
CA ARG A 107 5.07 -17.37 3.02
C ARG A 107 4.98 -17.77 1.54
N VAL A 108 3.88 -18.41 1.13
CA VAL A 108 3.65 -18.83 -0.27
C VAL A 108 3.67 -17.63 -1.23
N GLN A 109 3.05 -16.51 -0.86
CA GLN A 109 3.06 -15.29 -1.66
C GLN A 109 4.50 -14.79 -1.89
N ILE A 110 5.29 -14.66 -0.83
CA ILE A 110 6.63 -14.09 -0.92
C ILE A 110 7.60 -15.03 -1.63
N GLU A 111 7.51 -16.33 -1.36
CA GLU A 111 8.25 -17.35 -2.12
C GLU A 111 7.93 -17.28 -3.62
N THR A 112 6.65 -17.15 -3.96
CA THR A 112 6.22 -16.99 -5.36
C THR A 112 6.84 -15.74 -5.98
N TYR A 113 6.89 -14.62 -5.27
CA TYR A 113 7.52 -13.39 -5.78
C TYR A 113 9.02 -13.55 -5.99
N CYS A 114 9.74 -14.20 -5.07
CA CYS A 114 11.17 -14.47 -5.22
C CYS A 114 11.46 -15.34 -6.45
N GLU A 115 10.68 -16.40 -6.68
CA GLU A 115 10.81 -17.24 -7.88
C GLU A 115 10.54 -16.46 -9.17
N ASN A 116 9.61 -15.51 -9.12
CA ASN A 116 9.18 -14.73 -10.28
C ASN A 116 9.92 -13.39 -10.42
N GLY A 117 11.09 -13.26 -9.80
CA GLY A 117 12.03 -12.17 -10.07
C GLY A 117 11.96 -10.96 -9.15
N LEU A 118 11.28 -11.06 -8.00
CA LEU A 118 11.42 -10.07 -6.94
C LEU A 118 12.87 -10.05 -6.43
N ARG A 119 13.47 -8.86 -6.43
CA ARG A 119 14.84 -8.61 -5.94
C ARG A 119 14.84 -7.61 -4.79
N PRO A 120 15.82 -7.61 -3.89
CA PRO A 120 15.95 -6.58 -2.88
C PRO A 120 16.04 -5.19 -3.51
N TRP A 121 15.54 -4.18 -2.81
CA TRP A 121 15.77 -2.80 -3.18
C TRP A 121 17.28 -2.51 -3.30
N SER A 122 17.66 -1.78 -4.34
CA SER A 122 19.03 -1.32 -4.56
C SER A 122 19.03 -0.04 -5.42
N LEU A 123 20.19 0.63 -5.53
CA LEU A 123 20.36 1.81 -6.38
C LEU A 123 20.01 1.54 -7.87
N LYS A 124 20.03 0.27 -8.31
CA LYS A 124 19.61 -0.10 -9.67
C LYS A 124 18.12 0.15 -9.92
N LYS A 125 17.31 0.23 -8.86
CA LYS A 125 15.87 0.51 -8.92
C LYS A 125 15.55 2.02 -8.90
N HIS A 126 16.54 2.90 -9.07
CA HIS A 126 16.26 4.33 -9.23
C HIS A 126 15.27 4.58 -10.39
N PRO A 127 14.34 5.55 -10.24
CA PRO A 127 14.33 6.60 -9.21
C PRO A 127 13.64 6.21 -7.89
N TYR A 128 13.22 4.97 -7.67
CA TYR A 128 12.44 4.60 -6.49
C TYR A 128 13.33 4.49 -5.23
N PRO A 129 13.01 5.22 -4.14
CA PRO A 129 13.82 5.21 -2.91
C PRO A 129 13.54 4.02 -1.99
N SER A 130 12.49 3.23 -2.26
CA SER A 130 12.09 2.08 -1.45
C SER A 130 11.21 1.12 -2.27
N ASP A 131 11.15 -0.15 -1.85
CA ASP A 131 10.18 -1.15 -2.32
C ASP A 131 8.88 -1.15 -1.51
N VAL A 132 8.84 -0.44 -0.38
CA VAL A 132 7.72 -0.47 0.58
C VAL A 132 7.08 0.92 0.68
N PRO A 133 5.83 1.08 0.20
CA PRO A 133 5.09 2.32 0.39
C PRO A 133 4.39 2.37 1.76
N ASP A 134 4.06 3.57 2.21
CA ASP A 134 2.93 3.80 3.11
C ASP A 134 1.73 4.29 2.26
N SER A 135 0.77 3.38 2.10
CA SER A 135 -0.39 3.51 1.24
C SER A 135 -1.59 4.18 1.92
N ALA A 136 -1.40 4.81 3.08
CA ALA A 136 -2.45 5.52 3.80
C ALA A 136 -3.02 6.70 3.00
N ILE A 137 -2.21 7.31 2.13
CA ILE A 137 -2.65 8.33 1.17
C ILE A 137 -2.00 8.05 -0.19
N ILE A 138 -2.81 8.05 -1.24
CA ILE A 138 -2.34 7.81 -2.61
C ILE A 138 -2.92 8.88 -3.53
N PHE A 139 -2.06 9.64 -4.21
CA PHE A 139 -2.46 10.55 -5.27
C PHE A 139 -2.21 9.87 -6.61
N ARG A 140 -3.18 9.92 -7.53
CA ARG A 140 -3.04 9.33 -8.87
C ARG A 140 -3.47 10.28 -9.96
N LYS A 141 -2.71 10.30 -11.04
CA LYS A 141 -3.13 10.74 -12.36
C LYS A 141 -3.58 9.51 -13.13
N HIS A 142 -4.81 9.50 -13.64
CA HIS A 142 -5.33 8.37 -14.39
C HIS A 142 -4.81 8.36 -15.82
N GLY A 143 -3.89 7.44 -16.09
CA GLY A 143 -3.32 7.13 -17.39
C GLY A 143 -3.04 5.64 -17.55
N VAL A 144 -2.40 5.26 -18.66
CA VAL A 144 -2.13 3.84 -18.97
C VAL A 144 -1.29 3.17 -17.88
N ALA A 145 -0.18 3.79 -17.46
CA ALA A 145 0.71 3.23 -16.44
C ALA A 145 0.06 3.19 -15.05
N SER A 146 -0.56 4.28 -14.56
CA SER A 146 -1.20 4.23 -13.24
C SER A 146 -2.32 3.20 -13.16
N ASN A 147 -3.12 3.06 -14.22
CA ASN A 147 -4.30 2.20 -14.23
C ASN A 147 -3.90 0.74 -14.34
N LEU A 148 -2.94 0.41 -15.21
CA LEU A 148 -2.41 -0.96 -15.29
C LEU A 148 -1.72 -1.35 -13.97
N PHE A 149 -0.96 -0.46 -13.34
CA PHE A 149 -0.33 -0.72 -12.04
C PHE A 149 -1.39 -1.04 -10.98
N SER A 150 -2.43 -0.20 -10.92
CA SER A 150 -3.57 -0.41 -10.03
C SER A 150 -4.26 -1.77 -10.23
N CYS A 151 -4.49 -2.17 -11.48
CA CYS A 151 -5.12 -3.46 -11.78
C CYS A 151 -4.22 -4.64 -11.42
N LEU A 152 -2.93 -4.57 -11.73
CA LEU A 152 -1.99 -5.64 -11.39
C LEU A 152 -1.82 -5.80 -9.88
N VAL A 153 -1.69 -4.69 -9.14
CA VAL A 153 -1.69 -4.74 -7.67
C VAL A 153 -3.00 -5.33 -7.16
N PHE A 154 -4.16 -4.92 -7.69
CA PHE A 154 -5.44 -5.51 -7.29
C PHE A 154 -5.48 -7.02 -7.48
N ASN A 155 -5.01 -7.54 -8.62
CA ASN A 155 -4.97 -8.98 -8.89
C ASN A 155 -4.12 -9.74 -7.86
N GLU A 156 -2.97 -9.18 -7.47
CA GLU A 156 -2.12 -9.77 -6.43
C GLU A 156 -2.80 -9.78 -5.05
N LEU A 157 -3.54 -8.73 -4.71
CA LEU A 157 -4.26 -8.63 -3.44
C LEU A 157 -5.44 -9.59 -3.37
N GLU A 158 -6.13 -9.80 -4.48
CA GLU A 158 -7.21 -10.78 -4.61
C GLU A 158 -6.68 -12.21 -4.57
N ALA A 159 -5.55 -12.49 -5.23
CA ALA A 159 -4.96 -13.83 -5.29
C ALA A 159 -4.32 -14.28 -3.96
N PHE A 160 -3.77 -13.34 -3.19
CA PHE A 160 -3.02 -13.63 -1.98
C PHE A 160 -3.60 -12.94 -0.74
N ASN A 161 -3.04 -11.79 -0.39
CA ASN A 161 -3.27 -11.10 0.86
C ASN A 161 -3.56 -9.62 0.56
N PRO A 162 -4.57 -9.00 1.17
CA PRO A 162 -4.93 -7.59 0.92
C PRO A 162 -3.91 -6.57 1.50
N ARG A 163 -2.73 -6.99 1.97
CA ARG A 163 -1.63 -6.13 2.42
C ARG A 163 -0.89 -5.55 1.21
N ASP A 164 -1.34 -4.36 0.79
CA ASP A 164 -0.89 -3.69 -0.42
C ASP A 164 0.59 -3.26 -0.50
N GLN A 165 1.31 -3.28 0.61
CA GLN A 165 2.76 -3.11 0.60
C GLN A 165 3.51 -4.29 -0.02
N LEU A 166 2.98 -5.51 0.08
CA LEU A 166 3.66 -6.73 -0.37
C LEU A 166 3.82 -6.82 -1.90
N PRO A 167 2.77 -6.65 -2.71
CA PRO A 167 2.90 -6.74 -4.16
C PRO A 167 3.51 -5.50 -4.82
N PHE A 168 3.68 -4.40 -4.08
CA PHE A 168 4.01 -3.09 -4.66
C PHE A 168 5.25 -3.12 -5.56
N ALA A 169 6.40 -3.55 -5.02
CA ALA A 169 7.63 -3.60 -5.78
C ALA A 169 7.62 -4.71 -6.84
N PHE A 170 7.04 -5.87 -6.53
CA PHE A 170 6.91 -6.98 -7.48
C PHE A 170 6.20 -6.54 -8.76
N VAL A 171 5.01 -5.92 -8.61
CA VAL A 171 4.25 -5.39 -9.74
C VAL A 171 5.00 -4.26 -10.43
N ARG A 172 5.50 -3.27 -9.68
CA ARG A 172 6.23 -2.11 -10.23
C ARG A 172 7.41 -2.54 -11.11
N ASP A 173 8.17 -3.52 -10.65
CA ASP A 173 9.42 -3.94 -11.28
C ASP A 173 9.17 -4.77 -12.55
N LEU A 174 8.09 -5.56 -12.60
CA LEU A 174 7.74 -6.39 -13.77
C LEU A 174 6.91 -5.66 -14.83
N MET A 175 6.21 -4.61 -14.44
CA MET A 175 5.27 -3.90 -15.30
C MET A 175 5.91 -3.22 -16.53
N ASN A 176 5.17 -3.18 -17.65
CA ASN A 176 5.44 -2.34 -18.81
C ASN A 176 4.11 -1.76 -19.37
N PRO A 177 3.98 -0.44 -19.62
CA PRO A 177 4.96 0.63 -19.40
C PRO A 177 5.28 0.83 -17.92
N LYS A 178 6.49 1.31 -17.62
CA LYS A 178 6.90 1.64 -16.24
C LYS A 178 6.06 2.79 -15.68
N ILE A 179 5.73 2.70 -14.40
CA ILE A 179 4.99 3.74 -13.68
C ILE A 179 5.97 4.79 -13.14
N LYS A 180 5.72 6.08 -13.39
CA LYS A 180 6.47 7.16 -12.75
C LYS A 180 5.92 7.41 -11.36
N LEU A 181 6.76 7.29 -10.33
CA LEU A 181 6.37 7.42 -8.93
C LEU A 181 7.09 8.59 -8.25
N ASN A 182 6.34 9.37 -7.48
CA ASN A 182 6.88 10.25 -6.45
C ASN A 182 6.66 9.61 -5.07
N MET A 183 7.68 8.94 -4.55
CA MET A 183 7.64 8.38 -3.20
C MET A 183 8.16 9.42 -2.21
N PHE A 184 7.26 10.17 -1.59
CA PHE A 184 7.63 11.27 -0.69
C PHE A 184 7.93 10.78 0.71
N ASP A 185 8.75 11.54 1.44
CA ASP A 185 9.19 11.18 2.78
C ASP A 185 8.05 11.31 3.82
N VAL A 186 8.22 10.61 4.95
CA VAL A 186 7.23 10.61 6.03
C VAL A 186 7.01 12.00 6.61
N GLU A 187 8.02 12.86 6.59
CA GLU A 187 7.92 14.24 7.00
C GLU A 187 6.93 15.00 6.13
N VAL A 188 6.93 14.78 4.81
CA VAL A 188 5.93 15.37 3.91
C VAL A 188 4.54 14.81 4.25
N PHE A 189 4.44 13.50 4.51
CA PHE A 189 3.18 12.85 4.91
C PHE A 189 2.57 13.51 6.16
N GLU A 190 3.38 13.73 7.20
CA GLU A 190 2.96 14.33 8.48
C GLU A 190 2.53 15.80 8.33
N HIS A 191 2.99 16.51 7.30
CA HIS A 191 2.57 17.88 7.01
C HIS A 191 1.27 17.94 6.19
N VAL A 192 0.96 16.92 5.38
CA VAL A 192 -0.21 16.93 4.50
C VAL A 192 -1.43 16.28 5.12
N ALA A 193 -1.24 15.43 6.14
CA ALA A 193 -2.33 14.73 6.81
C ALA A 193 -2.06 14.45 8.29
N SER A 194 -3.15 14.36 9.04
CA SER A 194 -3.16 13.98 10.45
C SER A 194 -3.88 12.65 10.63
N GLU A 195 -3.33 11.77 11.46
CA GLU A 195 -3.98 10.53 11.86
C GLU A 195 -4.99 10.82 12.99
N TYR A 196 -6.25 10.45 12.75
CA TYR A 196 -7.30 10.46 13.75
C TYR A 196 -7.38 9.10 14.42
N ARG A 197 -6.96 9.06 15.68
CA ARG A 197 -7.15 7.86 16.50
C ARG A 197 -8.64 7.66 16.74
N HIS A 198 -9.15 6.48 16.42
CA HIS A 198 -10.49 6.10 16.83
C HIS A 198 -10.54 6.14 18.37
N ASN A 199 -11.39 7.03 18.91
CA ASN A 199 -11.72 7.04 20.33
C ASN A 199 -12.58 5.80 20.62
N ILE A 200 -11.94 4.65 20.77
CA ILE A 200 -12.60 3.51 21.37
C ILE A 200 -12.79 3.89 22.84
N LYS A 201 -14.03 4.23 23.23
CA LYS A 201 -14.39 4.38 24.64
C LYS A 201 -14.25 3.01 25.30
N HIS A 202 -13.03 2.66 25.70
CA HIS A 202 -12.78 1.52 26.57
C HIS A 202 -13.11 1.93 28.00
N GLY A 203 -14.06 1.24 28.62
CA GLY A 203 -14.07 1.18 30.09
C GLY A 203 -12.70 0.68 30.54
N ARG A 204 -12.02 1.51 31.35
CA ARG A 204 -10.75 1.27 32.07
C ARG A 204 -10.00 -0.01 31.66
N SER A 205 -9.09 0.11 30.69
CA SER A 205 -7.90 -0.73 30.64
C SER A 205 -6.69 0.14 30.31
N VAL A 206 -5.67 0.02 31.15
CA VAL A 206 -4.45 0.83 31.12
C VAL A 206 -3.73 0.57 29.79
N GLY A 207 -3.58 1.61 28.98
CA GLY A 207 -2.95 1.52 27.66
C GLY A 207 -1.45 1.26 27.78
N THR A 208 -1.01 0.08 27.35
CA THR A 208 0.39 -0.21 27.08
C THR A 208 0.79 0.55 25.81
N GLN A 209 1.86 1.36 25.89
CA GLN A 209 2.42 2.02 24.70
C GLN A 209 2.86 0.98 23.64
N PRO A 210 2.75 1.27 22.33
CA PRO A 210 3.30 0.39 21.31
C PRO A 210 4.82 0.32 21.48
N ALA A 211 5.34 -0.89 21.62
CA ALA A 211 6.78 -1.13 21.70
C ALA A 211 7.46 -0.64 20.41
N ARG A 212 8.61 0.05 20.57
CA ARG A 212 9.48 0.50 19.46
C ARG A 212 9.70 -0.64 18.45
N THR A 213 9.38 -0.38 17.19
CA THR A 213 9.60 -1.29 16.06
C THR A 213 11.10 -1.59 15.95
N LYS A 214 11.49 -2.84 16.23
CA LYS A 214 12.86 -3.34 16.00
C LYS A 214 12.99 -3.82 14.56
N ARG A 215 14.14 -3.55 13.92
CA ARG A 215 14.50 -4.02 12.57
C ARG A 215 14.36 -5.55 12.46
N ALA A 216 14.05 -6.05 11.28
CA ALA A 216 13.80 -7.47 11.07
C ALA A 216 15.08 -8.32 11.16
N SER A 217 15.18 -9.22 12.15
CA SER A 217 16.18 -10.31 12.20
C SER A 217 15.83 -11.51 11.31
N PRO A 218 16.83 -12.31 10.85
CA PRO A 218 16.66 -13.43 9.91
C PRO A 218 15.77 -14.59 10.37
N ASP A 219 15.62 -14.79 11.68
CA ASP A 219 15.17 -16.05 12.29
C ASP A 219 13.69 -16.44 12.11
N LEU A 220 12.92 -15.74 11.26
CA LEU A 220 11.48 -16.00 11.11
C LEU A 220 11.06 -16.83 9.92
N LEU A 221 11.91 -16.91 8.90
CA LEU A 221 11.70 -17.83 7.78
C LEU A 221 12.56 -19.10 7.95
N ALA A 222 13.49 -19.10 8.91
CA ALA A 222 14.43 -20.18 9.16
C ALA A 222 13.88 -21.23 10.16
N ASN A 223 12.70 -21.79 9.89
CA ASN A 223 12.32 -23.05 10.54
C ASN A 223 12.92 -24.21 9.74
N GLY A 224 14.18 -24.55 10.05
CA GLY A 224 14.78 -25.86 9.82
C GLY A 224 14.96 -26.31 8.36
N THR A 225 16.22 -26.32 7.89
CA THR A 225 16.76 -27.22 6.85
C THR A 225 16.16 -27.22 5.43
N SER A 226 15.14 -26.43 5.11
CA SER A 226 14.69 -26.24 3.72
C SER A 226 15.24 -24.92 3.16
N CYS A 227 15.99 -25.00 2.05
CA CYS A 227 16.30 -23.82 1.23
C CYS A 227 14.99 -23.09 0.92
N THR A 228 14.90 -21.81 1.25
CA THR A 228 13.72 -21.01 0.89
C THR A 228 13.87 -20.58 -0.56
N LYS A 229 12.75 -20.43 -1.27
CA LYS A 229 12.77 -19.88 -2.63
C LYS A 229 13.29 -18.43 -2.69
N CYS A 230 13.49 -17.81 -1.52
CA CYS A 230 13.99 -16.46 -1.34
C CYS A 230 15.46 -16.41 -0.86
N ASP A 231 16.19 -17.53 -0.82
CA ASP A 231 17.58 -17.53 -0.29
C ASP A 231 18.48 -16.53 -1.01
N SER A 232 18.38 -16.45 -2.35
CA SER A 232 19.14 -15.45 -3.13
C SER A 232 18.74 -14.01 -2.83
N TYR A 233 17.45 -13.76 -2.54
CA TYR A 233 16.97 -12.45 -2.12
C TYR A 233 17.57 -12.08 -0.76
N LEU A 234 17.51 -13.01 0.20
CA LEU A 234 17.98 -12.80 1.57
C LEU A 234 19.49 -12.58 1.61
N ALA A 235 20.27 -13.36 0.86
CA ALA A 235 21.72 -13.19 0.74
C ALA A 235 22.09 -11.81 0.17
N GLU A 236 21.44 -11.38 -0.92
CA GLU A 236 21.67 -10.06 -1.52
C GLU A 236 21.25 -8.92 -0.57
N MET A 237 20.15 -9.09 0.18
CA MET A 237 19.66 -8.10 1.14
C MET A 237 20.59 -7.93 2.34
N TRP A 238 21.16 -9.01 2.87
CA TRP A 238 22.05 -8.98 4.05
C TRP A 238 23.54 -8.84 3.72
N GLY A 239 23.89 -8.83 2.42
CA GLY A 239 25.26 -8.65 1.96
C GLY A 239 26.16 -9.86 2.23
N GLU A 240 25.60 -11.07 2.24
CA GLU A 240 26.43 -12.28 2.32
C GLU A 240 27.20 -12.46 0.99
N PRO A 241 28.52 -12.72 1.05
CA PRO A 241 29.31 -12.94 -0.16
C PRO A 241 28.79 -14.17 -0.90
N GLN A 242 28.57 -14.02 -2.21
CA GLN A 242 28.38 -15.16 -3.11
C GLN A 242 29.74 -15.83 -3.31
N ASP A 243 30.00 -16.88 -2.52
CA ASP A 243 31.14 -17.80 -2.74
C ASP A 243 30.90 -18.69 -3.98
#